data_AF-A0A517X251-F1
#
_entry.id   AF-A0A517X251-F1
#
_cell.length_a   1.000
_cell.length_b   1.000
_cell.length_c   1.000
_cell.angle_alpha   90.00
_cell.angle_beta   90.00
_cell.angle_gamma   90.00
#
_symmetry.space_group_name_H-M   'P 1'
#
loop_
_entity.id
_entity.type
_entity.pdbx_description
1 polymer ?
#
loop_
_entity_poly.entity_id
_entity_poly.type
_entity_poly.pdbx_seq_one_letter_code
_entity_poly.pdbx_strand_id
1 'polypeptide(L)'
;MPAWPGGPCPNCSEDMPANLVHCQTCRELLNEDLEHDTVEIPEFHPLKELSVCCDAFPIGFFFQCPQCRKELRVHKKYLGKRVSCNFCQAPFSLKVDASQSSSQGFYTACPHCRKELRIAHKYLGMTACCKFCQGHIQLLEKPADPVDS
;
A
#
# COMPACT_ATOMS: atom_id res chain seq x y z
N MET A 1 34.37 36.37 21.95
CA MET A 1 34.07 35.15 22.73
C MET A 1 35.03 35.17 23.90
N PRO A 2 34.60 35.61 25.09
CA PRO A 2 35.45 35.56 26.27
C PRO A 2 35.67 34.09 26.59
N ALA A 3 36.85 33.62 26.22
CA ALA A 3 37.33 32.34 26.66
C ALA A 3 37.63 32.43 28.17
N TRP A 4 37.48 31.33 28.91
CA TRP A 4 37.78 31.32 30.35
C TRP A 4 39.16 31.95 30.61
N PRO A 5 39.28 32.98 31.48
CA PRO A 5 40.53 33.71 31.68
C PRO A 5 41.59 32.89 32.43
N GLY A 6 41.23 31.73 32.97
CA GLY A 6 42.05 30.95 33.89
C GLY A 6 41.69 31.25 35.35
N GLY A 7 41.84 30.27 36.23
CA GLY A 7 41.57 30.41 37.67
C GLY A 7 40.63 29.34 38.23
N PRO A 8 40.20 29.49 39.49
CA PRO A 8 39.45 28.46 40.19
C PRO A 8 38.06 28.26 39.60
N CYS A 9 37.69 26.99 39.36
CA CYS A 9 36.34 26.62 38.92
C CYS A 9 35.30 27.07 39.97
N PRO A 10 34.18 27.69 39.56
CA PRO A 10 33.15 28.18 40.49
C PRO A 10 32.44 27.07 41.28
N ASN A 11 32.47 25.83 40.78
CA ASN A 11 31.79 24.70 41.42
C ASN A 11 32.75 23.87 42.30
N CYS A 12 33.89 23.43 41.76
CA CYS A 12 34.81 22.54 42.50
C CYS A 12 36.06 23.23 43.06
N SER A 13 36.26 24.54 42.84
CA SER A 13 37.40 25.33 43.31
C SER A 13 38.79 24.89 42.82
N GLU A 14 38.88 23.92 41.91
CA GLU A 14 40.12 23.49 41.27
C GLU A 14 40.59 24.50 40.23
N ASP A 15 41.90 24.72 40.12
CA ASP A 15 42.49 25.69 39.19
C ASP A 15 42.42 25.19 37.75
N MET A 16 41.70 25.93 36.90
CA MET A 16 41.48 25.62 35.49
C MET A 16 42.30 26.57 34.61
N PRO A 17 43.08 26.06 33.64
CA PRO A 17 43.84 26.89 32.71
C PRO A 17 42.93 27.72 31.79
N ALA A 18 43.47 28.80 31.24
CA ALA A 18 42.74 29.66 30.32
C ALA A 18 42.28 28.92 29.05
N ASN A 19 41.22 29.44 28.41
CA ASN A 19 40.61 28.94 27.18
C ASN A 19 39.88 27.59 27.27
N LEU A 20 39.47 27.18 28.47
CA LEU A 20 38.58 26.03 28.65
C LEU A 20 37.11 26.42 28.55
N VAL A 21 36.30 25.50 28.04
CA VAL A 21 34.83 25.61 28.01
C VAL A 21 34.21 24.91 29.22
N HIS A 22 34.77 23.77 29.64
CA HIS A 22 34.30 23.00 30.78
C HIS A 22 35.45 22.70 31.76
N CYS A 23 35.13 22.64 33.05
CA CYS A 23 36.04 22.18 34.08
C CYS A 23 36.46 20.72 33.83
N GLN A 24 37.75 20.43 33.96
CA GLN A 24 38.28 19.07 33.75
C GLN A 24 37.90 18.10 34.88
N THR A 25 37.57 18.62 36.07
CA THR A 25 37.25 17.82 37.25
C THR A 25 35.76 17.55 37.38
N CYS A 26 34.93 18.59 37.40
CA CYS A 26 33.48 18.46 37.63
C CYS A 26 32.62 18.65 36.38
N ARG A 27 33.22 18.97 35.22
CA ARG A 27 32.53 19.28 33.95
C ARG A 27 31.58 20.48 34.00
N GLU A 28 31.69 21.34 35.00
CA GLU A 28 30.96 22.62 35.05
C GLU A 28 31.28 23.46 33.81
N LEU A 29 30.26 24.14 33.26
CA LEU A 29 30.43 25.06 32.14
C LEU A 29 31.10 26.35 32.65
N LEU A 30 32.32 26.61 32.18
CA LEU A 30 33.13 27.76 32.62
C LEU A 30 32.89 29.00 31.76
N ASN A 31 32.31 28.83 30.58
CA ASN A 31 32.01 29.93 29.68
C ASN A 31 30.56 30.39 29.89
N GLU A 32 30.40 31.58 30.47
CA GLU A 32 29.09 32.19 30.77
C GLU A 32 28.32 32.61 29.51
N ASP A 33 28.98 32.72 28.35
CA ASP A 33 28.32 33.02 27.07
C ASP A 33 27.66 31.78 26.43
N LEU A 34 27.82 30.60 27.02
CA LEU A 34 27.25 29.36 26.52
C LEU A 34 26.18 28.85 27.47
N GLU A 35 25.13 28.27 26.91
CA GLU A 35 24.07 27.59 27.65
C GLU A 35 23.98 26.14 27.17
N HIS A 36 23.44 25.27 28.03
CA HIS A 36 23.19 23.89 27.65
C HIS A 36 22.00 23.83 26.68
N ASP A 37 22.28 23.66 25.39
CA ASP A 37 21.24 23.38 24.41
C ASP A 37 20.72 21.96 24.62
N THR A 38 19.43 21.85 24.95
CA THR A 38 18.78 20.56 25.10
C THR A 38 18.12 20.23 23.78
N VAL A 39 18.71 19.31 23.01
CA VAL A 39 18.09 18.81 21.79
C VAL A 39 16.87 17.98 22.19
N GLU A 40 15.68 18.55 22.01
CA GLU A 40 14.42 17.82 22.19
C GLU A 40 14.33 16.72 21.12
N ILE A 41 14.50 15.46 21.53
CA ILE A 41 14.30 14.31 20.66
C ILE A 41 12.78 14.13 20.52
N PRO A 42 12.19 14.30 19.33
CA PRO A 42 10.76 14.14 19.15
C PRO A 42 10.32 12.71 19.46
N GLU A 43 9.08 12.54 19.93
CA GLU A 43 8.52 11.22 20.19
C GLU A 43 8.50 10.37 18.91
N PHE A 44 8.90 9.11 19.04
CA PHE A 44 8.84 8.16 17.94
C PHE A 44 7.39 7.92 17.53
N HIS A 45 7.03 8.30 16.31
CA HIS A 45 5.73 8.01 15.73
C HIS A 45 5.83 6.77 14.81
N PRO A 46 5.32 5.59 15.22
CA PRO A 46 5.35 4.41 14.37
C PRO A 46 4.49 4.63 13.12
N LEU A 47 5.07 4.38 11.96
CA LEU A 47 4.33 4.41 10.70
C LEU A 47 3.31 3.27 10.68
N LYS A 48 2.13 3.53 10.11
CA LYS A 48 1.10 2.51 9.92
C LYS A 48 1.62 1.44 8.96
N GLU A 49 1.60 0.18 9.40
CA GLU A 49 1.90 -0.95 8.51
C GLU A 49 0.93 -0.93 7.32
N LEU A 50 1.49 -0.79 6.12
CA LEU A 50 0.76 -0.97 4.89
C LEU A 50 0.61 -2.48 4.69
N SER A 51 -0.62 -2.98 4.72
CA SER A 51 -0.89 -4.36 4.35
C SER A 51 -0.39 -4.59 2.92
N VAL A 52 0.65 -5.42 2.78
CA VAL A 52 1.20 -5.77 1.48
C VAL A 52 0.14 -6.56 0.73
N CYS A 53 -0.56 -5.89 -0.18
CA CYS A 53 -1.57 -6.48 -1.03
C CYS A 53 -0.95 -6.75 -2.39
N CYS A 54 -1.11 -7.96 -2.92
CA CYS A 54 -0.77 -8.21 -4.31
C CYS A 54 -1.99 -7.95 -5.19
N ASP A 55 -1.78 -7.31 -6.33
CA ASP A 55 -2.85 -7.03 -7.27
C ASP A 55 -3.33 -8.30 -7.97
N ALA A 56 -4.65 -8.45 -8.05
CA ALA A 56 -5.30 -9.53 -8.78
C ALA A 56 -6.32 -8.94 -9.76
N PHE A 57 -6.16 -9.30 -11.04
CA PHE A 57 -6.96 -8.78 -12.13
C PHE A 57 -7.92 -9.84 -12.68
N PRO A 58 -9.15 -9.47 -13.10
CA PRO A 58 -10.04 -10.39 -13.80
C PRO A 58 -9.36 -11.02 -15.03
N ILE A 59 -9.44 -12.35 -15.14
CA ILE A 59 -9.07 -13.10 -16.35
C ILE A 59 -10.29 -13.21 -17.27
N GLY A 60 -11.47 -13.38 -16.67
CA GLY A 60 -12.74 -13.39 -17.37
C GLY A 60 -13.92 -13.26 -16.42
N PHE A 61 -15.11 -13.31 -17.00
CA PHE A 61 -16.37 -12.96 -16.35
C PHE A 61 -17.40 -14.06 -16.53
N PHE A 62 -18.34 -14.14 -15.59
CA PHE A 62 -19.50 -15.01 -15.64
C PHE A 62 -20.72 -14.18 -16.05
N PHE A 63 -21.35 -14.54 -17.16
CA PHE A 63 -22.54 -13.88 -17.68
C PHE A 63 -23.72 -14.83 -17.70
N GLN A 64 -24.93 -14.32 -17.50
CA GLN A 64 -26.14 -15.09 -17.81
C GLN A 64 -26.58 -14.85 -19.24
N CYS A 65 -26.84 -15.92 -19.98
CA CYS A 65 -27.40 -15.81 -21.32
C CYS A 65 -28.83 -15.21 -21.24
N PRO A 66 -29.17 -14.16 -22.00
CA PRO A 66 -30.51 -13.55 -21.96
C PRO A 66 -31.62 -14.49 -22.46
N GLN A 67 -31.28 -15.48 -23.29
CA GLN A 67 -32.24 -16.40 -23.89
C GLN A 67 -32.48 -17.64 -23.01
N CYS A 68 -31.42 -18.35 -22.65
CA CYS A 68 -31.55 -19.61 -21.89
C CYS A 68 -31.24 -19.47 -20.39
N ARG A 69 -30.85 -18.28 -19.92
CA ARG A 69 -30.49 -17.96 -18.51
C ARG A 69 -29.37 -18.79 -17.89
N LYS A 70 -28.71 -19.63 -18.68
CA LYS A 70 -27.55 -20.41 -18.24
C LYS A 70 -26.34 -19.50 -18.08
N GLU A 71 -25.52 -19.81 -17.09
CA GLU A 71 -24.26 -19.12 -16.84
C GLU A 71 -23.21 -19.53 -17.89
N LEU A 72 -22.52 -18.52 -18.42
CA LEU A 72 -21.46 -18.64 -19.40
C LEU A 72 -20.17 -18.09 -18.80
N ARG A 73 -19.10 -18.88 -18.90
CA ARG A 73 -17.76 -18.45 -18.56
C ARG A 73 -17.08 -17.86 -19.79
N VAL A 74 -16.74 -16.59 -19.73
CA VAL A 74 -16.22 -15.84 -20.88
C VAL A 74 -14.88 -15.20 -20.53
N HIS A 75 -13.89 -15.31 -21.41
CA HIS A 75 -12.59 -14.66 -21.23
C HIS A 75 -12.68 -13.15 -21.55
N LYS A 76 -11.92 -12.31 -20.84
CA LYS A 76 -11.98 -10.84 -21.00
C LYS A 76 -11.72 -10.32 -22.42
N LYS A 77 -10.99 -11.09 -23.24
CA LYS A 77 -10.69 -10.78 -24.65
C LYS A 77 -11.93 -10.72 -25.57
N TYR A 78 -13.06 -11.25 -25.10
CA TYR A 78 -14.32 -11.24 -25.83
C TYR A 78 -15.27 -10.13 -25.37
N LEU A 79 -14.89 -9.34 -24.36
CA LEU A 79 -15.64 -8.15 -23.98
C LEU A 79 -15.73 -7.18 -25.15
N GLY A 80 -16.91 -6.57 -25.35
CA GLY A 80 -17.21 -5.71 -26.49
C GLY A 80 -17.52 -6.46 -27.79
N LYS A 81 -17.35 -7.79 -27.84
CA LYS A 81 -17.62 -8.60 -29.04
C LYS A 81 -19.00 -9.24 -29.00
N ARG A 82 -19.54 -9.56 -30.18
CA ARG A 82 -20.72 -10.44 -30.31
C ARG A 82 -20.27 -11.89 -30.18
N VAL A 83 -20.91 -12.62 -29.27
CA VAL A 83 -20.65 -14.05 -29.04
C VAL A 83 -21.95 -14.83 -29.09
N SER A 84 -21.84 -16.13 -29.35
CA SER A 84 -22.96 -17.06 -29.28
C SER A 84 -22.95 -17.82 -27.96
N CYS A 85 -24.12 -18.04 -27.37
CA CYS A 85 -24.25 -18.90 -26.21
C CYS A 85 -23.91 -20.36 -26.57
N ASN A 86 -23.05 -21.03 -25.81
CA ASN A 86 -22.71 -22.44 -26.07
C ASN A 86 -23.87 -23.42 -25.83
N PHE A 87 -24.96 -22.98 -25.21
CA PHE A 87 -26.11 -23.84 -24.90
C PHE A 87 -27.28 -23.69 -25.87
N CYS A 88 -27.67 -22.45 -26.18
CA CYS A 88 -28.80 -22.17 -27.08
C CYS A 88 -28.38 -21.58 -28.43
N GLN A 89 -27.08 -21.37 -28.65
CA GLN A 89 -26.48 -20.79 -29.86
C GLN A 89 -26.95 -19.37 -30.20
N ALA A 90 -27.83 -18.77 -29.39
CA ALA A 90 -28.32 -17.43 -29.61
C ALA A 90 -27.16 -16.41 -29.51
N PRO A 91 -27.04 -15.49 -30.48
CA PRO A 91 -26.03 -14.43 -30.45
C PRO A 91 -26.44 -13.32 -29.48
N PHE A 92 -25.48 -12.80 -28.73
CA PHE A 92 -25.64 -11.63 -27.87
C PHE A 92 -24.34 -10.83 -27.77
N SER A 93 -24.45 -9.58 -27.32
CA SER A 93 -23.32 -8.67 -27.19
C SER A 93 -22.83 -8.66 -25.73
N LEU A 94 -21.53 -8.90 -25.52
CA LEU A 94 -20.93 -8.84 -24.19
C LEU A 94 -20.54 -7.39 -23.87
N LYS A 95 -21.33 -6.72 -23.03
CA LYS A 95 -20.98 -5.41 -22.47
C LYS A 95 -20.77 -5.53 -20.97
N VAL A 96 -19.65 -5.01 -20.48
CA VAL A 96 -19.41 -4.79 -19.06
C VAL A 96 -19.64 -3.31 -18.84
N ASP A 97 -20.89 -2.92 -18.68
CA ASP A 97 -21.23 -1.57 -18.24
C ASP A 97 -21.41 -1.61 -16.73
N ALA A 98 -20.77 -0.69 -16.01
CA ALA A 98 -20.91 -0.53 -14.56
C ALA A 98 -22.38 -0.32 -14.12
N SER A 99 -23.25 0.06 -15.05
CA SER A 99 -24.70 0.27 -14.88
C SER A 99 -25.57 -0.88 -15.41
N GLN A 100 -25.03 -1.83 -16.18
CA GLN A 100 -25.77 -3.01 -16.65
C GLN A 100 -25.17 -4.30 -16.09
N SER A 101 -25.68 -4.63 -14.92
CA SER A 101 -25.60 -5.86 -14.14
C SER A 101 -25.93 -7.12 -14.95
N SER A 102 -25.04 -7.53 -15.84
CA SER A 102 -25.12 -8.85 -16.51
C SER A 102 -23.98 -9.80 -16.12
N SER A 103 -22.91 -9.29 -15.49
CA SER A 103 -21.88 -10.14 -14.92
C SER A 103 -22.19 -10.49 -13.46
N GLN A 104 -22.39 -11.78 -13.16
CA GLN A 104 -22.62 -12.24 -11.79
C GLN A 104 -21.33 -12.27 -10.96
N GLY A 105 -20.19 -12.24 -11.65
CA GLY A 105 -18.87 -12.25 -11.05
C GLY A 105 -17.78 -12.41 -12.08
N PHE A 106 -16.56 -12.53 -11.61
CA PHE A 106 -15.37 -12.76 -12.40
C PHE A 106 -14.54 -13.89 -11.80
N TYR A 107 -13.61 -14.39 -12.59
CA TYR A 107 -12.58 -15.30 -12.11
C TYR A 107 -11.19 -14.71 -12.33
N THR A 108 -10.31 -14.99 -11.38
CA THR A 108 -8.90 -14.60 -11.40
C THR A 108 -8.04 -15.70 -10.80
N ALA A 109 -6.73 -15.67 -11.02
CA ALA A 109 -5.78 -16.54 -10.33
C ALA A 109 -5.19 -15.78 -9.15
N CYS A 110 -5.15 -16.40 -7.96
CA CYS A 110 -4.50 -15.79 -6.81
C CYS A 110 -3.00 -15.60 -7.09
N PRO A 111 -2.42 -14.38 -6.92
CA PRO A 111 -0.99 -14.16 -7.13
C PRO A 111 -0.11 -14.97 -6.17
N HIS A 112 -0.61 -15.30 -4.98
CA HIS A 112 0.12 -16.07 -3.96
C HIS A 112 0.16 -17.58 -4.26
N CYS A 113 -1.00 -18.20 -4.49
CA CYS A 113 -1.09 -19.66 -4.62
C CYS A 113 -1.49 -20.16 -6.02
N ARG A 114 -1.70 -19.26 -6.98
CA ARG A 114 -2.08 -19.52 -8.39
C ARG A 114 -3.41 -20.25 -8.59
N LYS A 115 -4.15 -20.57 -7.52
CA LYS A 115 -5.48 -21.18 -7.60
C LYS A 115 -6.51 -20.20 -8.14
N GLU A 116 -7.44 -20.72 -8.93
CA GLU A 116 -8.55 -19.94 -9.49
C GLU A 116 -9.56 -19.55 -8.40
N LEU A 117 -9.86 -18.26 -8.35
CA LEU A 117 -10.85 -17.65 -7.47
C LEU A 117 -12.04 -17.20 -8.31
N ARG A 118 -13.24 -17.56 -7.87
CA ARG A 118 -14.50 -17.01 -8.37
C ARG A 118 -14.98 -15.96 -7.38
N ILE A 119 -15.18 -14.74 -7.86
CA ILE A 119 -15.39 -13.56 -7.05
C ILE A 119 -16.61 -12.81 -7.59
N ALA A 120 -17.50 -12.37 -6.71
CA ALA A 120 -18.64 -11.56 -7.11
C ALA A 120 -18.17 -10.17 -7.59
N HIS A 121 -18.83 -9.62 -8.61
CA HIS A 121 -18.42 -8.35 -9.22
C HIS A 121 -18.36 -7.18 -8.23
N LYS A 122 -19.20 -7.20 -7.19
CA LYS A 122 -19.23 -6.20 -6.11
C LYS A 122 -17.93 -6.03 -5.32
N TYR A 123 -17.01 -7.01 -5.39
CA TYR A 123 -15.73 -6.96 -4.69
C TYR A 123 -14.61 -6.36 -5.56
N LEU A 124 -14.90 -6.00 -6.81
CA LEU A 124 -13.96 -5.29 -7.66
C LEU A 124 -13.67 -3.90 -7.05
N GLY A 125 -12.40 -3.52 -6.97
CA GLY A 125 -11.91 -2.34 -6.26
C GLY A 125 -11.66 -2.55 -4.76
N MET A 126 -11.95 -3.73 -4.20
CA MET A 126 -11.78 -4.02 -2.77
C MET A 126 -10.59 -4.94 -2.50
N THR A 127 -10.08 -4.89 -1.26
CA THR A 127 -9.13 -5.88 -0.75
C THR A 127 -9.89 -7.09 -0.21
N ALA A 128 -9.42 -8.29 -0.54
CA ALA A 128 -9.99 -9.55 -0.08
C ALA A 128 -8.89 -10.53 0.32
N CYS A 129 -9.24 -11.55 1.10
CA CYS A 129 -8.33 -12.65 1.42
C CYS A 129 -8.61 -13.84 0.50
N CYS A 130 -7.55 -14.46 -0.02
CA CYS A 130 -7.69 -15.68 -0.79
C CYS A 130 -8.25 -16.82 0.08
N LYS A 131 -9.33 -17.46 -0.36
CA LYS A 131 -9.95 -18.59 0.38
C LYS A 131 -9.04 -19.82 0.53
N PHE A 132 -7.94 -19.91 -0.21
CA PHE A 132 -7.05 -21.07 -0.22
C PHE A 132 -5.74 -20.87 0.56
N CYS A 133 -5.14 -19.68 0.45
CA CYS A 133 -3.86 -19.38 1.10
C CYS A 133 -3.93 -18.21 2.08
N GLN A 134 -5.11 -17.63 2.28
CA GLN A 134 -5.38 -16.48 3.15
C GLN A 134 -4.59 -15.20 2.82
N GLY A 135 -3.76 -15.22 1.78
CA GLY A 135 -3.02 -14.04 1.31
C GLY A 135 -3.95 -12.90 0.93
N HIS A 136 -3.59 -11.69 1.35
CA HIS A 136 -4.28 -10.45 1.04
C HIS A 136 -4.05 -10.09 -0.43
N ILE A 137 -5.14 -9.83 -1.14
CA ILE A 137 -5.13 -9.47 -2.56
C ILE A 137 -6.00 -8.24 -2.77
N GLN A 138 -5.56 -7.34 -3.63
CA GLN A 138 -6.35 -6.20 -4.07
C GLN A 138 -6.97 -6.51 -5.43
N LEU A 139 -8.30 -6.44 -5.51
CA LEU A 139 -9.04 -6.78 -6.72
C LEU A 139 -9.16 -5.53 -7.58
N LEU A 140 -8.45 -5.47 -8.70
CA LEU A 140 -8.40 -4.29 -9.55
C LEU A 140 -8.94 -4.57 -10.95
N GLU A 141 -9.54 -3.56 -11.54
CA GLU A 141 -9.73 -3.52 -13.00
C GLU A 141 -8.37 -3.32 -13.63
N LYS A 142 -7.98 -4.16 -14.60
CA LYS A 142 -6.73 -3.90 -15.32
C LYS A 142 -6.93 -2.59 -16.08
N PRO A 143 -6.04 -1.58 -15.93
CA PRO A 143 -6.10 -0.41 -16.79
C PRO A 143 -6.00 -0.88 -18.24
N ALA A 144 -6.83 -0.31 -19.11
CA ALA A 144 -6.72 -0.55 -20.54
C ALA A 144 -5.28 -0.24 -20.94
N ASP A 145 -4.54 -1.24 -21.43
CA ASP A 145 -3.21 -1.00 -21.99
C ASP A 145 -3.38 0.14 -23.04
N PRO A 146 -2.58 1.22 -23.00
CA PRO A 146 -2.69 2.27 -23.99
C PRO A 146 -2.56 1.64 -25.38
N VAL A 147 -3.56 1.90 -26.22
CA VAL A 147 -3.60 1.40 -27.58
C VAL A 147 -2.35 1.93 -28.28
N ASP A 148 -1.46 1.03 -28.67
CA ASP A 148 -0.36 1.33 -29.58
C ASP A 148 -1.02 1.88 -30.86
N SER A 149 -0.87 3.20 -31.06
CA SER A 149 -1.45 3.95 -32.19
C SER A 149 -0.45 4.03 -33.33
#